data_AF-A0A2M8KS99-F1
#
_entry.id   AF-A0A2M8KS99-F1
#
_cell.length_a   1.000
_cell.length_b   1.000
_cell.length_c   1.000
_cell.angle_alpha   90.00
_cell.angle_beta   90.00
_cell.angle_gamma   90.00
#
_symmetry.space_group_name_H-M   'P 1'
#
loop_
_entity.id
_entity.type
_entity.pdbx_description
1 polymer ?
#
loop_
_entity_poly.entity_id
_entity_poly.type
_entity_poly.pdbx_seq_one_letter_code
_entity_poly.pdbx_strand_id
1 'polypeptide(L)'
;MQCYTFLMKRENLYKNLPNSPGVYLMKNNHGKLLYIGKAGSLKRRVSSYFQKSHDSRIQKMVSEVRKIDIRKTDTALEALILESALIKKHQPPYNVREKDDKSFLYVEITEEAFPRVLLVRGKDIKDKIYKRRFGPFTASSNIREALRIIRRIFRYSIHSSSPLPVTHHRLP
;
A
#
# COMPACT_ATOMS: atom_id res chain seq x y z
N MET A 1 35.82 -23.31 -18.66
CA MET A 1 34.39 -23.52 -18.37
C MET A 1 33.62 -22.34 -18.95
N GLN A 2 33.02 -22.53 -20.12
CA GLN A 2 32.36 -21.47 -20.90
C GLN A 2 31.13 -20.95 -20.14
N CYS A 3 31.23 -19.74 -19.63
CA CYS A 3 30.12 -19.03 -19.01
C CYS A 3 29.22 -18.52 -20.14
N TYR A 4 28.19 -19.29 -20.48
CA TYR A 4 27.13 -18.84 -21.38
C TYR A 4 26.28 -17.80 -20.66
N THR A 5 26.70 -16.54 -20.73
CA THR A 5 25.84 -15.40 -20.43
C THR A 5 24.77 -15.35 -21.52
N PHE A 6 23.66 -16.07 -21.30
CA PHE A 6 22.49 -15.98 -22.16
C PHE A 6 21.90 -14.57 -22.00
N LEU A 7 22.32 -13.65 -22.87
CA LEU A 7 21.70 -12.35 -23.05
C LEU A 7 20.23 -12.58 -23.46
N MET A 8 19.33 -12.64 -22.48
CA MET A 8 17.90 -12.54 -22.74
C MET A 8 17.65 -11.26 -23.56
N LYS A 9 17.19 -11.42 -24.81
CA LYS A 9 16.75 -10.29 -25.65
C LYS A 9 15.78 -9.44 -24.81
N ARG A 10 15.99 -8.12 -24.82
CA ARG A 10 15.22 -7.12 -24.04
C ARG A 10 13.69 -7.29 -24.17
N GLU A 11 13.25 -7.81 -25.31
CA GLU A 11 11.85 -8.12 -25.61
C GLU A 11 11.22 -9.23 -24.77
N ASN A 12 12.00 -10.18 -24.24
CA ASN A 12 11.45 -11.30 -23.46
C ASN A 12 11.17 -10.96 -22.00
N LEU A 13 11.67 -9.82 -21.50
CA LEU A 13 11.57 -9.44 -20.09
C LEU A 13 10.14 -9.22 -19.60
N TYR A 14 9.19 -8.94 -20.50
CA TYR A 14 7.83 -8.55 -20.13
C TYR A 14 6.72 -9.30 -20.88
N LYS A 15 7.04 -10.08 -21.92
CA LYS A 15 6.06 -10.80 -22.77
C LYS A 15 5.26 -11.86 -21.99
N ASN A 16 5.91 -12.55 -21.05
CA ASN A 16 5.32 -13.68 -20.30
C ASN A 16 4.82 -13.30 -18.91
N LEU A 17 4.57 -12.01 -18.65
CA LEU A 17 4.06 -11.57 -17.36
C LEU A 17 2.56 -11.89 -17.21
N PRO A 18 2.10 -12.18 -15.98
CA PRO A 18 0.71 -12.51 -15.71
C PRO A 18 -0.20 -11.28 -15.84
N ASN A 19 -1.45 -11.51 -16.24
CA ASN A 19 -2.51 -10.51 -16.17
C ASN A 19 -3.17 -10.50 -14.79
N SER A 20 -2.38 -10.27 -13.74
CA SER A 20 -2.83 -10.26 -12.34
C SER A 20 -2.29 -9.02 -11.61
N PRO A 21 -2.90 -8.64 -10.48
CA PRO A 21 -2.32 -7.62 -9.62
C PRO A 21 -1.01 -8.08 -8.99
N GLY A 22 -0.18 -7.12 -8.61
CA GLY A 22 1.07 -7.38 -7.91
C GLY A 22 2.08 -6.24 -7.98
N VAL A 23 3.27 -6.51 -7.48
CA VAL A 23 4.42 -5.59 -7.46
C VAL A 23 5.50 -6.12 -8.41
N TYR A 24 6.14 -5.22 -9.16
CA TYR A 24 7.29 -5.52 -10.01
C TYR A 24 8.53 -4.76 -9.53
N LEU A 25 9.69 -5.39 -9.69
CA LEU A 25 10.98 -4.89 -9.28
C LEU A 25 11.92 -4.89 -10.49
N MET A 26 12.39 -3.72 -10.88
CA MET A 26 13.31 -3.56 -12.01
C MET A 26 14.75 -3.48 -11.52
N LYS A 27 15.63 -4.31 -12.09
CA LYS A 27 17.03 -4.42 -11.70
C LYS A 27 17.96 -4.28 -12.90
N ASN A 28 19.16 -3.75 -12.65
CA ASN A 28 20.21 -3.68 -13.67
C ASN A 28 20.98 -5.01 -13.83
N ASN A 29 21.99 -5.01 -14.69
CA ASN A 29 22.95 -6.11 -14.91
C ASN A 29 23.51 -6.68 -13.59
N HIS A 30 23.94 -5.80 -12.69
CA HIS A 30 24.58 -6.16 -11.43
C HIS A 30 23.57 -6.56 -10.33
N GLY A 31 22.29 -6.71 -10.66
CA GLY A 31 21.23 -7.03 -9.71
C GLY A 31 20.81 -5.87 -8.81
N LYS A 32 21.34 -4.65 -9.02
CA LYS A 32 20.96 -3.45 -8.27
C LYS A 32 19.50 -3.11 -8.55
N LEU A 33 18.71 -2.93 -7.50
CA LEU A 33 17.31 -2.52 -7.59
C LEU A 33 17.22 -1.05 -8.03
N LEU A 34 16.61 -0.82 -9.19
CA LEU A 34 16.45 0.51 -9.79
C LEU A 34 15.10 1.12 -9.44
N TYR A 35 14.04 0.31 -9.47
CA TYR A 35 12.67 0.76 -9.31
C TYR A 35 11.76 -0.35 -8.80
N ILE A 36 10.73 0.02 -8.03
CA ILE A 36 9.64 -0.82 -7.57
C ILE A 36 8.33 -0.15 -7.96
N GLY A 37 7.37 -0.89 -8.49
CA GLY A 37 6.03 -0.35 -8.72
C GLY A 37 4.92 -1.38 -8.56
N LYS A 38 3.71 -0.92 -8.27
CA LYS A 38 2.49 -1.76 -8.26
C LYS A 38 1.73 -1.73 -9.59
N ALA A 39 0.94 -2.77 -9.83
CA ALA A 39 0.05 -2.86 -10.98
C ALA A 39 -1.23 -3.64 -10.63
N GLY A 40 -2.36 -3.25 -11.22
CA GLY A 40 -3.56 -4.11 -11.29
C GLY A 40 -3.43 -5.22 -12.35
N SER A 41 -2.58 -5.00 -13.35
CA SER A 41 -2.16 -5.98 -14.34
C SER A 41 -0.66 -5.83 -14.58
N LEU A 42 0.13 -6.78 -14.07
CA LEU A 42 1.58 -6.81 -14.24
C LEU A 42 1.99 -6.77 -15.72
N LYS A 43 1.34 -7.60 -16.56
CA LYS A 43 1.59 -7.62 -18.01
C LYS A 43 1.40 -6.24 -18.65
N ARG A 44 0.22 -5.62 -18.46
CA ARG A 44 -0.10 -4.33 -19.08
C ARG A 44 0.83 -3.22 -18.59
N ARG A 45 1.09 -3.16 -17.28
CA ARG A 45 1.91 -2.10 -16.68
C ARG A 45 3.36 -2.21 -17.12
N VAL A 46 3.97 -3.38 -17.02
CA VAL A 46 5.38 -3.55 -17.36
C VAL A 46 5.61 -3.38 -18.86
N SER A 47 4.73 -3.91 -19.71
CA SER A 47 4.83 -3.74 -21.17
C SER A 47 4.83 -2.25 -21.58
N SER A 48 4.08 -1.41 -20.86
CA SER A 48 3.99 0.02 -21.17
C SER A 48 5.32 0.76 -21.08
N TYR A 49 6.24 0.33 -20.20
CA TYR A 49 7.58 0.91 -20.09
C TYR A 49 8.43 0.72 -21.35
N PHE A 50 8.18 -0.36 -22.09
CA PHE A 50 8.99 -0.74 -23.26
C PHE A 50 8.35 -0.38 -24.59
N GLN A 51 7.04 -0.13 -24.62
CA GLN A 51 6.27 0.12 -25.85
C GLN A 51 5.94 1.60 -26.08
N LYS A 52 5.92 2.42 -25.02
CA LYS A 52 5.51 3.83 -25.11
C LYS A 52 6.71 4.76 -24.97
N SER A 53 6.60 5.96 -25.55
CA SER A 53 7.50 7.06 -25.21
C SER A 53 7.18 7.55 -23.79
N HIS A 54 8.23 7.82 -23.01
CA HIS A 54 8.17 8.31 -21.63
C HIS A 54 9.11 9.51 -21.48
N ASP A 55 9.04 10.19 -20.34
CA ASP A 55 10.06 11.19 -19.97
C ASP A 55 11.47 10.57 -19.98
N SER A 56 12.45 11.37 -20.37
CA SER A 56 13.89 11.12 -20.31
C SER A 56 14.36 10.33 -19.08
N ARG A 57 13.83 10.63 -17.88
CA ARG A 57 14.19 9.96 -16.63
C ARG A 57 13.74 8.50 -16.60
N ILE A 58 12.52 8.23 -17.06
CA ILE A 58 11.98 6.87 -17.17
C ILE A 58 12.70 6.12 -18.28
N GLN A 59 12.96 6.77 -19.42
CA GLN A 59 13.72 6.16 -20.51
C GLN A 59 15.12 5.73 -20.07
N LYS A 60 15.82 6.57 -19.30
CA LYS A 60 17.13 6.25 -18.72
C LYS A 60 17.05 5.06 -17.78
N MET A 61 16.07 5.03 -16.88
CA MET A 61 15.85 3.88 -16.00
C MET A 61 15.64 2.59 -16.82
N VAL A 62 14.72 2.63 -17.80
CA VAL A 62 14.35 1.47 -18.62
C VAL A 62 15.55 0.95 -19.44
N SER A 63 16.45 1.84 -19.90
CA SER A 63 17.65 1.44 -20.65
C SER A 63 18.65 0.64 -19.79
N GLU A 64 18.67 0.85 -18.48
CA GLU A 64 19.50 0.13 -17.52
C GLU A 64 18.90 -1.23 -17.09
N VAL A 65 17.60 -1.45 -17.28
CA VAL A 65 16.92 -2.68 -16.83
C VAL A 65 17.44 -3.90 -17.59
N ARG A 66 17.81 -4.93 -16.83
CA ARG A 66 18.20 -6.25 -17.34
C ARG A 66 17.40 -7.40 -16.74
N LYS A 67 16.76 -7.18 -15.59
CA LYS A 67 15.93 -8.18 -14.92
C LYS A 67 14.69 -7.54 -14.32
N ILE A 68 13.56 -8.26 -14.40
CA ILE A 68 12.29 -7.88 -13.80
C ILE A 68 11.83 -9.03 -12.92
N ASP A 69 11.72 -8.79 -11.62
CA ASP A 69 11.10 -9.72 -10.68
C ASP A 69 9.66 -9.28 -10.40
N ILE A 70 8.78 -10.22 -10.09
CA ILE A 70 7.39 -9.95 -9.74
C ILE A 70 6.98 -10.65 -8.45
N ARG A 71 6.03 -10.04 -7.73
CA ARG A 71 5.29 -10.66 -6.64
C ARG A 71 3.80 -10.46 -6.91
N LYS A 72 3.10 -11.53 -7.24
CA LYS A 72 1.64 -11.51 -7.41
C LYS A 72 0.99 -11.22 -6.06
N THR A 73 -0.15 -10.54 -6.10
CA THR A 73 -1.05 -10.35 -4.97
C THR A 73 -2.46 -10.72 -5.42
N ASP A 74 -3.37 -10.93 -4.49
CA ASP A 74 -4.76 -11.28 -4.82
C ASP A 74 -5.56 -10.02 -5.18
N THR A 75 -5.17 -8.88 -4.60
CA THR A 75 -5.83 -7.61 -4.84
C THR A 75 -4.86 -6.48 -5.22
N ALA A 76 -5.39 -5.44 -5.87
CA ALA A 76 -4.63 -4.22 -6.14
C ALA A 76 -4.29 -3.43 -4.85
N LEU A 77 -5.08 -3.62 -3.78
CA LEU A 77 -4.83 -3.02 -2.48
C LEU A 77 -3.61 -3.65 -1.82
N GLU A 78 -3.50 -4.97 -1.82
CA GLU A 78 -2.31 -5.68 -1.35
C GLU A 78 -1.04 -5.27 -2.12
N ALA A 79 -1.15 -5.15 -3.45
CA ALA A 79 -0.04 -4.67 -4.27
C ALA A 79 0.44 -3.27 -3.83
N LEU A 80 -0.49 -2.37 -3.51
CA LEU A 80 -0.18 -1.04 -3.00
C LEU A 80 0.53 -1.08 -1.64
N ILE A 81 0.05 -1.91 -0.71
CA ILE A 81 0.66 -2.06 0.63
C ILE A 81 2.08 -2.62 0.48
N LEU A 82 2.22 -3.70 -0.28
CA LEU A 82 3.50 -4.39 -0.49
C LEU A 82 4.51 -3.48 -1.18
N GLU A 83 4.09 -2.72 -2.20
CA GLU A 83 4.95 -1.75 -2.87
C GLU A 83 5.46 -0.70 -1.88
N SER A 84 4.56 -0.08 -1.10
CA SER A 84 4.94 0.92 -0.09
C SER A 84 5.96 0.36 0.90
N ALA A 85 5.76 -0.86 1.39
CA ALA A 85 6.69 -1.52 2.29
C ALA A 85 8.05 -1.78 1.64
N LEU A 86 8.07 -2.24 0.38
CA LEU A 86 9.30 -2.51 -0.36
C LEU A 86 10.08 -1.23 -0.73
N ILE A 87 9.38 -0.16 -1.12
CA ILE A 87 10.02 1.14 -1.39
C ILE A 87 10.65 1.68 -0.11
N LYS A 88 9.94 1.64 1.02
CA LYS A 88 10.49 2.07 2.31
C LYS A 88 11.73 1.27 2.71
N LYS A 89 11.69 -0.05 2.49
CA LYS A 89 12.80 -0.97 2.82
C LYS A 89 14.03 -0.75 1.94
N HIS A 90 13.85 -0.56 0.64
CA HIS A 90 14.95 -0.59 -0.33
C HIS A 90 15.36 0.76 -0.90
N GLN A 91 14.51 1.78 -0.80
CA GLN A 91 14.72 3.16 -1.27
C GLN A 91 15.41 3.22 -2.65
N PRO A 92 14.86 2.55 -3.68
CA PRO A 92 15.50 2.46 -4.98
C PRO A 92 15.59 3.84 -5.66
N PRO A 93 16.64 4.09 -6.46
CA PRO A 93 17.01 5.44 -6.93
C PRO A 93 15.96 6.07 -7.84
N TYR A 94 15.19 5.29 -8.58
CA TYR A 94 14.17 5.82 -9.50
C TYR A 94 12.78 5.95 -8.86
N ASN A 95 12.56 5.48 -7.63
CA ASN A 95 11.36 5.83 -6.84
C ASN A 95 11.60 7.18 -6.15
N VAL A 96 11.62 8.27 -6.93
CA VAL A 96 11.57 9.61 -6.34
C VAL A 96 10.26 9.73 -5.56
N ARG A 97 10.38 10.26 -4.34
CA ARG A 97 9.29 10.48 -3.40
C ARG A 97 8.19 11.32 -4.04
N GLU A 98 7.20 10.69 -4.68
CA GLU A 98 5.86 11.22 -4.57
C GLU A 98 5.56 11.22 -3.07
N LYS A 99 5.67 12.41 -2.49
CA LYS A 99 5.38 12.69 -1.10
C LYS A 99 3.88 12.50 -0.88
N ASP A 100 3.41 11.27 -0.89
CA ASP A 100 2.18 10.93 -0.22
C ASP A 100 2.53 10.00 0.92
N ASP A 101 3.10 10.61 1.96
CA ASP A 101 3.31 10.02 3.28
C ASP A 101 1.97 9.83 4.02
N LYS A 102 0.88 9.66 3.27
CA LYS A 102 -0.45 9.35 3.79
C LYS A 102 -0.39 7.91 4.28
N SER A 103 -0.08 7.78 5.56
CA SER A 103 -0.28 6.54 6.30
C SER A 103 -1.72 6.07 6.06
N PHE A 104 -1.88 4.81 5.64
CA PHE A 104 -3.20 4.21 5.43
C PHE A 104 -4.08 4.34 6.67
N LEU A 105 -5.37 4.50 6.45
CA LEU A 105 -6.34 4.53 7.54
C LEU A 105 -6.87 3.13 7.82
N TYR A 106 -7.17 2.88 9.08
CA TYR A 106 -7.77 1.65 9.56
C TYR A 106 -8.96 2.01 10.45
N VAL A 107 -9.99 1.18 10.39
CA VAL A 107 -11.11 1.24 11.33
C VAL A 107 -10.90 0.14 12.36
N GLU A 108 -10.69 0.53 13.61
CA GLU A 108 -10.53 -0.37 14.74
C GLU A 108 -11.80 -0.41 15.58
N ILE A 109 -12.13 -1.60 16.07
CA ILE A 109 -13.14 -1.81 17.12
C ILE A 109 -12.41 -2.26 18.38
N THR A 110 -12.54 -1.50 19.47
CA THR A 110 -11.90 -1.82 20.76
C THR A 110 -12.59 -3.00 21.47
N GLU A 111 -11.87 -3.66 22.38
CA GLU A 111 -12.38 -4.81 23.15
C GLU A 111 -12.95 -4.43 24.55
N GLU A 112 -13.07 -3.14 24.86
CA GLU A 112 -13.63 -2.69 26.14
C GLU A 112 -15.15 -2.94 26.24
N ALA A 113 -15.70 -2.89 27.47
CA ALA A 113 -17.12 -3.14 27.75
C ALA A 113 -18.08 -2.28 26.90
N PHE A 114 -17.64 -1.07 26.52
CA PHE A 114 -18.31 -0.22 25.54
C PHE A 114 -17.41 -0.03 24.30
N PRO A 115 -17.52 -0.92 23.30
CA PRO A 115 -16.66 -0.87 22.12
C PRO A 115 -16.76 0.46 21.39
N ARG A 116 -15.59 0.99 21.02
CA ARG A 116 -15.45 2.19 20.20
C ARG A 116 -15.06 1.83 18.79
N VAL A 117 -15.59 2.59 17.84
CA VAL A 117 -15.13 2.53 16.44
C VAL A 117 -14.19 3.71 16.20
N LEU A 118 -12.91 3.42 16.00
CA LEU A 118 -11.84 4.41 15.88
C LEU A 118 -11.27 4.40 14.47
N LEU A 119 -11.12 5.58 13.87
CA LEU A 119 -10.39 5.75 12.61
C LEU A 119 -8.95 6.17 12.91
N VAL A 120 -8.00 5.26 12.76
CA VAL A 120 -6.59 5.45 13.10
C VAL A 120 -5.70 5.34 11.87
N ARG A 121 -4.54 5.99 11.89
CA ARG A 121 -3.51 5.77 10.88
C ARG A 121 -2.67 4.57 11.26
N GLY A 122 -2.22 3.79 10.28
CA GLY A 122 -1.43 2.57 10.51
C GLY A 122 -0.18 2.78 11.39
N LYS A 123 0.46 3.94 11.31
CA LYS A 123 1.61 4.31 12.15
C LYS A 123 1.28 4.60 13.62
N ASP A 124 0.02 4.94 13.89
CA ASP A 124 -0.47 5.30 15.23
C ASP A 124 -1.14 4.10 15.93
N ILE A 125 -1.18 2.94 15.26
CA ILE A 125 -1.64 1.69 15.83
C ILE A 125 -0.61 1.24 16.86
N LYS A 126 -0.94 1.43 18.14
CA LYS A 126 -0.23 0.84 19.29
C LYS A 126 -0.83 -0.53 19.62
N ASP A 127 -0.13 -1.36 20.41
CA ASP A 127 -0.58 -2.66 20.95
C ASP A 127 -1.76 -2.58 21.93
N LYS A 128 -2.78 -1.76 21.63
CA LYS A 128 -4.05 -1.81 22.35
C LYS A 128 -4.77 -3.09 21.93
N ILE A 129 -5.49 -3.67 22.86
CA ILE A 129 -6.34 -4.84 22.63
C ILE A 129 -7.52 -4.40 21.74
N TYR A 130 -7.43 -4.68 20.44
CA TYR A 130 -8.49 -4.42 19.47
C TYR A 130 -9.22 -5.72 19.16
N LYS A 131 -10.55 -5.68 19.19
CA LYS A 131 -11.41 -6.82 18.86
C LYS A 131 -11.41 -7.12 17.36
N ARG A 132 -11.46 -6.06 16.52
CA ARG A 132 -11.46 -6.16 15.05
C ARG A 132 -10.80 -4.96 14.39
N ARG A 133 -10.21 -5.20 13.22
CA ARG A 133 -9.56 -4.20 12.36
C ARG A 133 -10.07 -4.32 10.93
N PHE A 134 -10.38 -3.19 10.31
CA PHE A 134 -10.75 -3.10 8.90
C PHE A 134 -9.84 -2.12 8.16
N GLY A 135 -9.56 -2.42 6.89
CA GLY A 135 -8.65 -1.65 6.04
C GLY A 135 -7.49 -2.51 5.53
N PRO A 136 -6.42 -1.89 5.02
CA PRO A 136 -6.17 -0.44 4.95
C PRO A 136 -7.07 0.28 3.95
N PHE A 137 -7.49 1.50 4.30
CA PHE A 137 -8.22 2.41 3.44
C PHE A 137 -7.28 3.48 2.87
N THR A 138 -7.32 3.64 1.55
CA THR A 138 -6.47 4.56 0.79
C THR A 138 -7.07 5.97 0.71
N ALA A 139 -8.41 6.07 0.60
CA ALA A 139 -9.14 7.32 0.53
C ALA A 139 -9.75 7.68 1.89
N SER A 140 -9.24 8.75 2.52
CA SER A 140 -9.70 9.20 3.83
C SER A 140 -11.11 9.81 3.81
N SER A 141 -11.52 10.40 2.69
CA SER A 141 -12.86 10.92 2.48
C SER A 141 -13.91 9.81 2.54
N ASN A 142 -13.71 8.75 1.75
CA ASN A 142 -14.69 7.69 1.56
C ASN A 142 -14.96 6.94 2.86
N ILE A 143 -13.92 6.65 3.66
CA ILE A 143 -14.11 5.95 4.93
C ILE A 143 -14.79 6.83 5.98
N ARG A 144 -14.50 8.14 6.01
CA ARG A 144 -15.21 9.07 6.92
C ARG A 144 -16.69 9.18 6.56
N GLU A 145 -17.00 9.24 5.27
CA GLU A 145 -18.38 9.27 4.79
C GLU A 145 -19.12 7.98 5.12
N ALA A 146 -18.51 6.82 4.86
CA ALA A 146 -19.07 5.52 5.23
C ALA A 146 -19.35 5.44 6.74
N LEU A 147 -18.39 5.83 7.58
CA LEU A 147 -18.58 5.88 9.03
C LEU A 147 -19.69 6.86 9.45
N ARG A 148 -19.81 8.01 8.78
CA ARG A 148 -20.89 8.98 9.03
C ARG A 148 -22.26 8.38 8.73
N ILE A 149 -22.40 7.63 7.63
CA ILE A 149 -23.65 6.94 7.27
C ILE A 149 -23.95 5.84 8.28
N ILE A 150 -22.97 4.98 8.57
CA ILE A 150 -23.11 3.89 9.55
C ILE A 150 -23.55 4.43 10.91
N ARG A 151 -22.97 5.56 11.37
CA ARG A 151 -23.34 6.18 12.65
C ARG A 151 -24.79 6.65 12.72
N ARG A 152 -25.40 6.98 11.59
CA ARG A 152 -26.83 7.36 11.54
C ARG A 152 -27.76 6.16 11.69
N ILE A 153 -27.31 4.98 11.24
CA ILE A 153 -28.09 3.74 11.25
C ILE A 153 -27.85 2.99 12.57
N PHE A 154 -26.60 2.87 12.97
CA PHE A 154 -26.14 2.16 14.15
C PHE A 154 -25.46 3.14 15.11
N ARG A 155 -25.98 3.25 16.34
CA ARG A 155 -25.33 4.05 17.39
C ARG A 155 -24.12 3.27 17.91
N TYR A 156 -22.92 3.82 17.71
CA TYR A 156 -21.68 3.29 18.28
C TYR A 156 -20.90 4.39 19.01
N SER A 157 -20.13 4.01 20.03
CA SER A 157 -19.34 4.95 20.83
C SER A 157 -18.06 5.39 20.10
N ILE A 158 -17.66 6.65 20.31
CA ILE A 158 -16.35 7.18 19.90
C ILE A 158 -15.57 7.77 21.08
N HIS A 159 -16.21 7.88 22.25
CA HIS A 159 -15.63 8.50 23.45
C HIS A 159 -15.04 7.41 24.34
N SER A 160 -13.84 7.65 24.90
CA SER A 160 -13.36 6.77 25.97
C SER A 160 -14.36 6.80 27.10
N SER A 161 -14.56 5.66 27.75
CA SER A 161 -15.23 5.59 29.04
C SER A 161 -14.38 6.31 30.09
N SER A 162 -14.37 7.63 30.05
CA SER A 162 -14.09 8.42 31.23
C SER A 162 -15.32 8.26 32.14
N PRO A 163 -15.15 8.06 33.45
CA PRO A 163 -16.28 8.15 34.35
C PRO A 163 -16.95 9.50 34.11
N LEU A 164 -18.26 9.49 33.85
CA LEU A 164 -19.03 10.73 33.83
C LEU A 164 -18.69 11.49 35.12
N PRO A 165 -18.41 12.80 35.07
CA PRO A 165 -18.27 13.57 36.30
C PRO A 165 -19.56 13.34 37.07
N VAL A 166 -19.45 12.73 38.25
CA VAL A 166 -20.59 12.49 39.12
C VAL A 166 -21.06 13.87 39.53
N THR A 167 -22.08 14.39 38.86
CA THR A 167 -22.75 15.60 39.32
C THR A 167 -23.45 15.21 40.61
N HIS A 168 -22.82 15.53 41.74
CA HIS A 168 -23.52 15.59 43.01
C HIS A 168 -24.56 16.70 42.90
N HIS A 169 -25.72 16.39 42.32
CA HIS A 169 -26.92 17.15 42.59
C HIS A 169 -27.21 16.97 44.07
N ARG A 170 -26.77 17.94 44.88
CA ARG A 170 -27.45 18.22 46.14
C ARG A 170 -28.87 18.57 45.76
N LEU A 171 -29.80 17.66 46.03
CA LEU A 171 -31.20 18.01 46.13
C LEU A 171 -31.37 18.97 47.32
N PRO A 172 -32.29 19.93 47.22
CA PRO A 172 -32.52 20.95 48.24
C PRO A 172 -32.97 20.36 49.58
#